data_AF-A0A3L7R568-F1
#
_entry.id   AF-A0A3L7R568-F1
#
_cell.length_a   1.000
_cell.length_b   1.000
_cell.length_c   1.000
_cell.angle_alpha   90.00
_cell.angle_beta   90.00
_cell.angle_gamma   90.00
#
_symmetry.space_group_name_H-M   'P 1'
#
loop_
_entity.id
_entity.type
_entity.pdbx_description
1 polymer ?
#
loop_
_entity_poly.entity_id
_entity_poly.type
_entity_poly.pdbx_seq_one_letter_code
_entity_poly.pdbx_strand_id
1 'polypeptide(L)'
;SVCVRGLSHRSMQGDIGFCSVLEQMGCSVQWRDESVTVSGRAARGVDVDMNAISDTVPTLAVVALFAEGPTTIRNVAHIREKETDRISDLACELGKLGARVTEQSAGLTIDPPATPTALHGATLATYDDHRMAMSLALAGLRVPGVRILNPACVAKTFPDYWQRLATLAGLNSSEWPTA
;
A
#
# COMPACT_ATOMS: atom_id res chain seq x y z
N SER A 1 -16.97 -0.80 -0.61
CA SER A 1 -16.37 -2.10 -0.99
C SER A 1 -15.75 -1.96 -2.37
N VAL A 2 -14.77 -2.80 -2.70
CA VAL A 2 -14.12 -2.81 -4.03
C VAL A 2 -14.15 -4.24 -4.57
N CYS A 3 -14.53 -4.41 -5.83
CA CYS A 3 -14.62 -5.69 -6.52
C CYS A 3 -13.62 -5.75 -7.67
N VAL A 4 -12.75 -6.74 -7.67
CA VAL A 4 -11.80 -7.02 -8.75
C VAL A 4 -12.31 -8.22 -9.53
N ARG A 5 -12.60 -8.02 -10.82
CA ARG A 5 -13.03 -9.07 -11.75
C ARG A 5 -11.82 -9.71 -12.43
N GLY A 6 -11.99 -10.92 -12.95
CA GLY A 6 -10.93 -11.71 -13.59
C GLY A 6 -9.92 -12.31 -12.62
N LEU A 7 -10.17 -12.20 -11.32
CA LEU A 7 -9.32 -12.78 -10.27
C LEU A 7 -10.10 -13.84 -9.50
N SER A 8 -9.66 -15.08 -9.60
CA SER A 8 -10.23 -16.21 -8.87
C SER A 8 -9.29 -16.69 -7.77
N HIS A 9 -9.82 -17.39 -6.77
CA HIS A 9 -9.02 -18.03 -5.72
C HIS A 9 -8.08 -19.13 -6.28
N ARG A 10 -8.28 -19.54 -7.54
CA ARG A 10 -7.42 -20.51 -8.25
C ARG A 10 -6.36 -19.84 -9.12
N SER A 11 -6.27 -18.51 -9.11
CA SER A 11 -5.23 -17.79 -9.83
C SER A 11 -3.85 -18.25 -9.37
N MET A 12 -2.92 -18.44 -10.32
CA MET A 12 -1.53 -18.79 -10.00
C MET A 12 -0.73 -17.59 -9.49
N GLN A 13 -1.33 -16.40 -9.41
CA GLN A 13 -0.69 -15.20 -8.91
C GLN A 13 -0.53 -15.30 -7.40
N GLY A 14 0.72 -15.35 -6.91
CA GLY A 14 1.01 -15.46 -5.47
C GLY A 14 0.41 -14.32 -4.64
N ASP A 15 0.34 -13.12 -5.22
CA ASP A 15 -0.14 -11.91 -4.55
C ASP A 15 -1.63 -11.95 -4.17
N ILE A 16 -2.41 -12.96 -4.60
CA ILE A 16 -3.76 -13.19 -4.04
C ILE A 16 -3.73 -13.39 -2.53
N GLY A 17 -2.59 -13.85 -1.98
CA GLY A 17 -2.37 -13.97 -0.55
C GLY A 17 -2.53 -12.65 0.20
N PHE A 18 -2.42 -11.51 -0.48
CA PHE A 18 -2.68 -10.20 0.12
C PHE A 18 -4.13 -10.05 0.62
N CYS A 19 -5.10 -10.71 -0.02
CA CYS A 19 -6.48 -10.71 0.45
C CYS A 19 -6.58 -11.34 1.85
N SER A 20 -5.85 -12.42 2.11
CA SER A 20 -5.80 -13.08 3.42
C SER A 20 -5.18 -12.17 4.49
N VAL A 21 -4.21 -11.32 4.13
CA VAL A 21 -3.64 -10.33 5.05
C VAL A 21 -4.69 -9.27 5.40
N LEU A 22 -5.41 -8.73 4.41
CA LEU A 22 -6.49 -7.77 4.65
C LEU A 22 -7.61 -8.36 5.52
N GLU A 23 -7.92 -9.66 5.36
CA GLU A 23 -8.88 -10.36 6.20
C GLU A 23 -8.39 -10.47 7.67
N GLN A 24 -7.12 -10.80 7.89
CA GLN A 24 -6.51 -10.78 9.22
C GLN A 24 -6.60 -9.39 9.87
N MET A 25 -6.40 -8.33 9.07
CA MET A 25 -6.56 -6.94 9.51
C MET A 25 -8.02 -6.51 9.74
N GLY A 26 -9.03 -7.32 9.36
CA GLY A 26 -10.44 -7.07 9.67
C GLY A 26 -11.35 -6.71 8.49
N CYS A 27 -10.85 -6.77 7.26
CA CYS A 27 -11.70 -6.70 6.10
C CYS A 27 -12.52 -8.00 5.93
N SER A 28 -13.67 -7.92 5.26
CA SER A 28 -14.38 -9.09 4.74
C SER A 28 -13.97 -9.32 3.30
N VAL A 29 -13.52 -10.53 2.99
CA VAL A 29 -13.13 -10.98 1.65
C VAL A 29 -14.14 -11.99 1.13
N GLN A 30 -14.75 -11.69 -0.01
CA GLN A 30 -15.74 -12.54 -0.66
C GLN A 30 -15.24 -12.97 -2.02
N TRP A 31 -14.97 -14.27 -2.16
CA TRP A 31 -14.57 -14.88 -3.42
C TRP A 31 -15.79 -15.35 -4.22
N ARG A 32 -15.74 -15.16 -5.53
CA ARG A 32 -16.60 -15.79 -6.53
C ARG A 32 -15.71 -16.40 -7.62
N ASP A 33 -16.31 -17.14 -8.55
CA ASP A 33 -15.57 -17.89 -9.58
C ASP A 33 -14.57 -17.04 -10.36
N GLU A 34 -14.93 -15.79 -10.69
CA GLU A 34 -14.07 -14.88 -11.46
C GLU A 34 -13.96 -13.49 -10.82
N SER A 35 -14.14 -13.37 -9.51
CA SER A 35 -13.94 -12.09 -8.82
C SER A 35 -13.64 -12.25 -7.34
N VAL A 36 -12.97 -11.25 -6.78
CA VAL A 36 -12.87 -11.04 -5.34
C VAL A 36 -13.46 -9.69 -4.97
N THR A 37 -14.19 -9.64 -3.87
CA THR A 37 -14.71 -8.39 -3.30
C THR A 37 -14.17 -8.21 -1.90
N VAL A 38 -13.55 -7.05 -1.64
CA VAL A 38 -13.05 -6.67 -0.31
C VAL A 38 -13.91 -5.53 0.22
N SER A 39 -14.30 -5.64 1.49
CA SER A 39 -15.13 -4.65 2.18
C SER A 39 -14.71 -4.48 3.63
N GLY A 40 -15.10 -3.36 4.25
CA GLY A 40 -14.70 -3.04 5.62
C GLY A 40 -13.40 -2.23 5.69
N ARG A 41 -12.83 -2.17 6.89
CA ARG A 41 -11.57 -1.46 7.21
C ARG A 41 -10.55 -2.47 7.71
N ALA A 42 -9.31 -2.33 7.26
CA ALA A 42 -8.15 -2.98 7.85
C ALA A 42 -7.84 -2.31 9.20
N ALA A 43 -8.66 -2.62 10.20
CA ALA A 43 -8.66 -1.94 11.50
C ALA A 43 -7.61 -2.50 12.47
N ARG A 44 -7.01 -3.65 12.21
CA ARG A 44 -6.07 -4.30 13.14
C ARG A 44 -4.66 -4.35 12.55
N GLY A 45 -3.67 -4.03 13.38
CA GLY A 45 -2.28 -4.35 13.09
C GLY A 45 -2.06 -5.86 13.03
N VAL A 46 -1.06 -6.29 12.25
CA VAL A 46 -0.72 -7.71 12.07
C VAL A 46 0.78 -7.95 12.11
N ASP A 47 1.20 -9.14 12.52
CA ASP A 47 2.56 -9.64 12.36
C ASP A 47 2.54 -10.71 11.25
N VAL A 48 3.17 -10.43 10.11
CA VAL A 48 3.00 -11.22 8.89
C VAL A 48 4.32 -11.46 8.14
N ASP A 49 4.49 -12.70 7.68
CA ASP A 49 5.50 -13.07 6.70
C ASP A 49 4.97 -12.72 5.29
N MET A 50 5.71 -11.88 4.58
CA MET A 50 5.34 -11.45 3.23
C MET A 50 6.30 -11.95 2.16
N ASN A 51 7.17 -12.92 2.44
CA ASN A 51 8.16 -13.39 1.47
C ASN A 51 7.53 -13.76 0.11
N ALA A 52 6.45 -14.55 0.16
CA ALA A 52 5.74 -15.04 -1.02
C ALA A 52 4.90 -13.97 -1.76
N ILE A 53 4.59 -12.84 -1.10
CA ILE A 53 3.76 -11.74 -1.63
C ILE A 53 4.48 -10.40 -1.52
N SER A 54 5.80 -10.43 -1.60
CA SER A 54 6.68 -9.33 -1.22
C SER A 54 6.51 -8.05 -2.04
N ASP A 55 5.94 -8.16 -3.24
CA ASP A 55 5.60 -7.01 -4.08
C ASP A 55 4.43 -6.18 -3.52
N THR A 56 3.63 -6.73 -2.58
CA THR A 56 2.53 -6.03 -1.91
C THR A 56 2.94 -5.32 -0.61
N VAL A 57 4.21 -5.44 -0.20
CA VAL A 57 4.74 -4.80 1.03
C VAL A 57 4.54 -3.27 1.04
N PRO A 58 4.83 -2.51 -0.04
CA PRO A 58 4.59 -1.06 -0.04
C PRO A 58 3.13 -0.70 0.22
N THR A 59 2.20 -1.51 -0.31
CA THR A 59 0.77 -1.31 -0.11
C THR A 59 0.38 -1.60 1.33
N LEU A 60 0.86 -2.71 1.93
CA LEU A 60 0.57 -3.02 3.33
C LEU A 60 1.10 -1.95 4.28
N ALA A 61 2.31 -1.45 4.04
CA ALA A 61 2.94 -0.44 4.88
C ALA A 61 2.12 0.86 4.94
N VAL A 62 1.49 1.27 3.82
CA VAL A 62 0.58 2.42 3.79
C VAL A 62 -0.76 2.12 4.47
N VAL A 63 -1.31 0.91 4.30
CA VAL A 63 -2.53 0.48 5.01
C VAL A 63 -2.30 0.49 6.53
N ALA A 64 -1.12 0.07 6.98
CA ALA A 64 -0.74 0.00 8.38
C ALA A 64 -0.77 1.36 9.10
N LEU A 65 -0.60 2.48 8.39
CA LEU A 65 -0.75 3.83 8.95
C LEU A 65 -2.12 4.06 9.61
N PHE A 66 -3.14 3.33 9.18
CA PHE A 66 -4.53 3.51 9.59
C PHE A 66 -5.09 2.34 10.39
N ALA A 67 -4.24 1.37 10.77
CA ALA A 67 -4.59 0.26 11.63
C ALA A 67 -4.64 0.67 13.12
N GLU A 68 -5.28 -0.15 13.94
CA GLU A 68 -5.20 -0.09 15.40
C GLU A 68 -4.09 -1.05 15.84
N GLY A 69 -2.98 -0.47 16.30
CA GLY A 69 -1.79 -1.21 16.71
C GLY A 69 -0.76 -1.45 15.59
N PRO A 70 0.46 -1.86 15.97
CA PRO A 70 1.58 -1.97 15.04
C PRO A 70 1.36 -3.06 14.00
N THR A 71 1.93 -2.85 12.81
CA THR A 71 2.05 -3.89 11.77
C THR A 71 3.51 -4.22 11.54
N THR A 72 3.88 -5.49 11.73
CA THR A 72 5.23 -6.01 11.54
C THR A 72 5.26 -6.89 10.29
N ILE A 73 6.10 -6.50 9.33
CA ILE A 73 6.33 -7.21 8.07
C ILE A 73 7.68 -7.91 8.15
N ARG A 74 7.70 -9.24 7.95
CA ARG A 74 8.90 -10.09 8.09
C ARG A 74 9.28 -10.78 6.78
N ASN A 75 10.53 -11.25 6.77
CA ASN A 75 11.10 -12.15 5.76
C ASN A 75 11.13 -11.57 4.34
N VAL A 76 11.38 -10.27 4.23
CA VAL A 76 11.39 -9.53 2.96
C VAL A 76 12.74 -8.86 2.67
N ALA A 77 13.85 -9.37 3.21
CA ALA A 77 15.19 -8.78 2.99
C ALA A 77 15.50 -8.52 1.50
N HIS A 78 15.06 -9.41 0.62
CA HIS A 78 15.28 -9.31 -0.83
C HIS A 78 14.58 -8.13 -1.49
N ILE A 79 13.62 -7.46 -0.84
CA ILE A 79 12.97 -6.28 -1.43
C ILE A 79 13.87 -5.03 -1.38
N ARG A 80 15.00 -5.09 -0.66
CA ARG A 80 16.03 -4.06 -0.67
C ARG A 80 16.79 -3.96 -2.00
N GLU A 81 16.83 -5.08 -2.74
CA GLU A 81 17.57 -5.23 -3.99
C GLU A 81 16.65 -5.21 -5.21
N LYS A 82 15.43 -4.68 -5.07
CA LYS A 82 14.46 -4.56 -6.16
C LYS A 82 14.78 -3.32 -6.98
N GLU A 83 13.77 -2.65 -7.54
CA GLU A 83 13.97 -1.38 -8.24
C GLU A 83 14.63 -0.30 -7.37
N THR A 84 14.39 -0.37 -6.06
CA THR A 84 15.01 0.48 -5.03
C THR A 84 15.09 -0.29 -3.72
N ASP A 85 15.72 0.30 -2.68
CA ASP A 85 15.61 -0.23 -1.32
C ASP A 85 14.23 0.09 -0.72
N ARG A 86 13.24 -0.75 -1.06
CA ARG A 86 11.86 -0.55 -0.63
C ARG A 86 11.68 -0.50 0.88
N ILE A 87 12.55 -1.14 1.67
CA ILE A 87 12.43 -1.09 3.13
C ILE A 87 12.85 0.29 3.63
N SER A 88 14.04 0.73 3.25
CA SER A 88 14.58 2.03 3.63
C SER A 88 13.70 3.18 3.11
N ASP A 89 13.21 3.07 1.88
CA ASP A 89 12.37 4.10 1.26
C ASP A 89 11.00 4.18 1.92
N LEU A 90 10.38 3.05 2.28
CA LEU A 90 9.12 3.08 3.05
C LEU A 90 9.33 3.71 4.43
N ALA A 91 10.41 3.36 5.13
CA ALA A 91 10.70 3.98 6.43
C ALA A 91 10.89 5.49 6.30
N CYS A 92 11.61 5.95 5.28
CA CYS A 92 11.81 7.36 4.97
C CYS A 92 10.48 8.07 4.64
N GLU A 93 9.74 7.58 3.64
CA GLU A 93 8.56 8.28 3.11
C GLU A 93 7.39 8.27 4.08
N LEU A 94 7.17 7.18 4.81
CA LEU A 94 6.13 7.14 5.85
C LEU A 94 6.52 8.01 7.05
N GLY A 95 7.81 8.11 7.36
CA GLY A 95 8.33 9.04 8.37
C GLY A 95 7.99 10.49 8.06
N LYS A 96 8.05 10.90 6.78
CA LYS A 96 7.64 12.25 6.34
C LYS A 96 6.16 12.55 6.57
N LEU A 97 5.32 11.51 6.67
CA LEU A 97 3.90 11.66 6.97
C LEU A 97 3.63 11.74 8.49
N GLY A 98 4.65 11.63 9.34
CA GLY A 98 4.52 11.61 10.79
C GLY A 98 4.39 10.22 11.40
N ALA A 99 4.58 9.16 10.62
CA ALA A 99 4.57 7.78 11.14
C ALA A 99 5.91 7.40 11.77
N ARG A 100 5.87 6.48 12.74
CA ARG A 100 7.08 5.85 13.27
C ARG A 100 7.27 4.51 12.59
N VAL A 101 8.38 4.36 11.87
CA VAL A 101 8.74 3.10 11.21
C VAL A 101 10.07 2.62 11.76
N THR A 102 10.08 1.39 12.28
CA THR A 102 11.28 0.71 12.73
C THR A 102 11.74 -0.25 11.65
N GLU A 103 12.83 0.11 10.99
CA GLU A 103 13.49 -0.72 9.99
C GLU A 103 14.22 -1.92 10.63
N GLN A 104 14.21 -3.05 9.94
CA GLN A 104 14.96 -4.25 10.27
C GLN A 104 15.64 -4.78 9.00
N SER A 105 16.70 -5.57 9.13
CA SER A 105 17.43 -6.11 7.97
C SER A 105 16.53 -6.86 6.98
N ALA A 106 15.54 -7.59 7.49
CA ALA A 106 14.62 -8.41 6.72
C ALA A 106 13.14 -8.00 6.84
N GLY A 107 12.86 -6.76 7.21
CA GLY A 107 11.49 -6.33 7.48
C GLY A 107 11.37 -4.90 7.99
N LEU A 108 10.16 -4.53 8.38
CA LEU A 108 9.84 -3.24 8.99
C LEU A 108 8.62 -3.36 9.89
N THR A 109 8.60 -2.57 10.96
CA THR A 109 7.42 -2.40 11.80
C THR A 109 6.91 -0.97 11.67
N ILE A 110 5.65 -0.83 11.30
CA ILE A 110 4.95 0.45 11.20
C ILE A 110 4.10 0.60 12.46
N ASP A 111 4.44 1.59 13.29
CA ASP A 111 3.62 2.00 14.42
C ASP A 111 2.62 3.06 13.92
N PRO A 112 1.31 2.77 13.84
CA PRO A 112 0.34 3.79 13.48
C PRO A 112 0.38 4.92 14.52
N PRO A 113 0.16 6.16 14.11
CA PRO A 113 0.17 7.28 15.03
C PRO A 113 -0.92 7.15 16.09
N ALA A 114 -0.62 7.63 17.30
CA ALA A 114 -1.56 7.60 18.43
C ALA A 114 -2.91 8.31 18.14
N THR A 115 -2.91 9.27 17.22
CA THR A 115 -4.13 9.92 16.72
C THR A 115 -4.08 10.07 15.21
N PRO A 116 -5.20 9.93 14.47
CA PRO A 116 -5.23 10.14 13.02
C PRO A 116 -4.75 11.53 12.59
N THR A 117 -4.93 12.55 13.45
CA THR A 117 -4.49 13.94 13.21
C THR A 117 -3.00 14.15 13.29
N ALA A 118 -2.23 13.17 13.76
CA ALA A 118 -0.77 13.26 13.76
C ALA A 118 -0.17 12.99 12.38
N LEU A 119 -0.93 12.41 11.43
CA LEU A 119 -0.49 12.34 10.04
C LEU A 119 -0.63 13.70 9.36
N HIS A 120 0.35 14.06 8.55
CA HIS A 120 0.34 15.31 7.79
C HIS A 120 0.80 15.11 6.34
N GLY A 121 0.40 16.05 5.48
CA GLY A 121 0.82 16.06 4.08
C GLY A 121 2.34 16.19 3.94
N ALA A 122 2.87 15.56 2.90
CA ALA A 122 4.27 15.63 2.51
C ALA A 122 4.44 15.38 1.00
N THR A 123 5.55 15.82 0.45
CA THR A 123 6.00 15.43 -0.89
C THR A 123 6.83 14.15 -0.79
N LEU A 124 6.37 13.10 -1.45
CA LEU A 124 6.91 11.76 -1.33
C LEU A 124 7.68 11.36 -2.60
N ALA A 125 8.88 10.83 -2.41
CA ALA A 125 9.72 10.30 -3.49
C ALA A 125 9.28 8.89 -3.88
N THR A 126 9.39 8.57 -5.17
CA THR A 126 9.01 7.26 -5.72
C THR A 126 10.20 6.39 -6.08
N TYR A 127 11.40 6.97 -6.16
CA TYR A 127 12.65 6.26 -6.47
C TYR A 127 12.58 5.51 -7.81
N ASP A 128 11.79 6.05 -8.76
CA ASP A 128 11.46 5.42 -10.03
C ASP A 128 10.77 4.03 -9.91
N ASP A 129 10.26 3.72 -8.71
CA ASP A 129 9.53 2.48 -8.42
C ASP A 129 8.02 2.72 -8.47
N HIS A 130 7.39 2.16 -9.51
CA HIS A 130 5.95 2.15 -9.69
C HIS A 130 5.15 1.64 -8.47
N ARG A 131 5.67 0.67 -7.71
CA ARG A 131 4.97 0.15 -6.51
C ARG A 131 5.01 1.12 -5.35
N MET A 132 6.11 1.87 -5.22
CA MET A 132 6.19 2.98 -4.27
C MET A 132 5.21 4.08 -4.66
N ALA A 133 5.20 4.49 -5.93
CA ALA A 133 4.27 5.52 -6.42
C ALA A 133 2.79 5.15 -6.20
N MET A 134 2.37 3.95 -6.63
CA MET A 134 1.00 3.49 -6.45
C MET A 134 0.63 3.40 -4.97
N SER A 135 1.50 2.83 -4.14
CA SER A 135 1.17 2.59 -2.74
C SER A 135 1.13 3.89 -1.93
N LEU A 136 2.14 4.75 -2.07
CA LEU A 136 2.21 6.03 -1.34
C LEU A 136 1.04 6.95 -1.69
N ALA A 137 0.52 6.89 -2.91
CA ALA A 137 -0.67 7.64 -3.32
C ALA A 137 -1.91 7.32 -2.47
N LEU A 138 -2.02 6.08 -1.95
CA LEU A 138 -3.16 5.68 -1.12
C LEU A 138 -3.21 6.45 0.21
N ALA A 139 -2.07 6.91 0.72
CA ALA A 139 -2.03 7.77 1.91
C ALA A 139 -2.79 9.10 1.66
N GLY A 140 -2.68 9.64 0.45
CA GLY A 140 -3.34 10.88 0.03
C GLY A 140 -4.88 10.82 0.02
N LEU A 141 -5.46 9.62 0.00
CA LEU A 141 -6.91 9.44 0.14
C LEU A 141 -7.44 9.81 1.53
N ARG A 142 -6.55 9.83 2.55
CA ARG A 142 -6.91 10.08 3.95
C ARG A 142 -6.12 11.22 4.59
N VAL A 143 -4.96 11.56 4.03
CA VAL A 143 -4.06 12.60 4.50
C VAL A 143 -4.00 13.72 3.45
N PRO A 144 -4.67 14.87 3.67
CA PRO A 144 -4.59 16.00 2.76
C PRO A 144 -3.16 16.50 2.58
N GLY A 145 -2.82 16.95 1.37
CA GLY A 145 -1.52 17.56 1.07
C GLY A 145 -0.39 16.59 0.72
N VAL A 146 -0.68 15.29 0.59
CA VAL A 146 0.28 14.32 0.02
C VAL A 146 0.50 14.61 -1.47
N ARG A 147 1.75 14.66 -1.90
CA ARG A 147 2.16 14.85 -3.30
C ARG A 147 3.15 13.77 -3.70
N ILE A 148 2.94 13.11 -4.84
CA ILE A 148 3.82 12.05 -5.33
C ILE A 148 4.77 12.61 -6.40
N LEU A 149 6.07 12.44 -6.22
CA LEU A 149 7.08 12.82 -7.23
C LEU A 149 7.19 11.75 -8.33
N ASN A 150 7.48 12.18 -9.56
CA ASN A 150 7.56 11.28 -10.72
C ASN A 150 6.36 10.31 -10.83
N PRO A 151 5.10 10.82 -10.85
CA PRO A 151 3.92 9.96 -10.89
C PRO A 151 3.83 9.14 -12.19
N ALA A 152 4.56 9.52 -13.24
CA ALA A 152 4.60 8.81 -14.52
C ALA A 152 5.24 7.40 -14.42
N CYS A 153 6.05 7.11 -13.41
CA CYS A 153 6.73 5.81 -13.28
C CYS A 153 5.76 4.62 -13.15
N VAL A 154 4.50 4.86 -12.76
CA VAL A 154 3.44 3.83 -12.72
C VAL A 154 3.20 3.17 -14.08
N ALA A 155 3.51 3.86 -15.18
CA ALA A 155 3.33 3.35 -16.54
C ALA A 155 4.12 2.06 -16.84
N LYS A 156 5.11 1.71 -16.01
CA LYS A 156 5.82 0.43 -16.10
C LYS A 156 4.87 -0.78 -16.03
N THR A 157 3.81 -0.70 -15.22
CA THR A 157 2.85 -1.81 -15.05
C THR A 157 1.40 -1.39 -15.09
N PHE A 158 1.09 -0.11 -14.83
CA PHE A 158 -0.29 0.37 -14.75
C PHE A 158 -0.44 1.80 -15.31
N PRO A 159 -0.35 1.99 -16.65
CA PRO A 159 -0.37 3.32 -17.29
C PRO A 159 -1.56 4.22 -16.96
N ASP A 160 -2.73 3.62 -16.72
CA ASP A 160 -3.97 4.35 -16.39
C ASP A 160 -4.29 4.34 -14.88
N TYR A 161 -3.30 4.05 -14.01
CA TYR A 161 -3.46 3.96 -12.56
C TYR A 161 -4.16 5.17 -11.96
N TRP A 162 -3.70 6.38 -12.25
CA TRP A 162 -4.21 7.61 -11.67
C TRP A 162 -5.69 7.86 -12.04
N GLN A 163 -6.06 7.58 -13.29
CA GLN A 163 -7.45 7.68 -13.75
C GLN A 163 -8.35 6.69 -13.03
N ARG A 164 -7.88 5.44 -12.84
CA ARG A 164 -8.63 4.41 -12.12
C ARG A 164 -8.75 4.73 -10.64
N LEU A 165 -7.69 5.20 -10.00
CA LEU A 165 -7.70 5.62 -8.60
C LEU A 165 -8.71 6.74 -8.38
N ALA A 166 -8.68 7.78 -9.22
CA ALA A 166 -9.63 8.89 -9.14
C ALA A 166 -11.09 8.42 -9.31
N THR A 167 -11.34 7.56 -10.30
CA THR A 167 -12.67 6.98 -10.54
C THR A 167 -13.17 6.18 -9.34
N LEU A 168 -12.32 5.32 -8.76
CA LEU A 168 -12.66 4.47 -7.62
C LEU A 168 -12.86 5.27 -6.32
N ALA A 169 -12.09 6.35 -6.14
CA ALA A 169 -12.17 7.21 -4.97
C ALA A 169 -13.27 8.29 -5.08
N GLY A 170 -13.94 8.40 -6.24
CA GLY A 170 -14.91 9.47 -6.50
C GLY A 170 -14.27 10.87 -6.57
N LEU A 171 -12.99 10.94 -6.94
CA LEU A 171 -12.23 12.19 -7.08
C LEU A 171 -12.30 12.69 -8.52
N ASN A 172 -12.14 14.00 -8.72
CA ASN A 172 -12.04 14.53 -10.07
C ASN A 172 -10.65 14.21 -10.64
N SER A 173 -10.60 13.62 -11.84
CA SER A 173 -9.34 13.25 -12.49
C SER A 173 -8.45 14.46 -12.79
N SER A 174 -8.99 15.69 -12.79
CA SER A 174 -8.20 16.92 -12.91
C SER A 174 -7.37 17.27 -11.67
N GLU A 175 -7.60 16.60 -10.53
CA GLU A 175 -6.92 16.88 -9.25
C GLU A 175 -5.64 16.06 -9.05
N TRP A 176 -5.35 15.11 -9.94
CA TRP A 176 -4.15 14.26 -9.85
C TRP A 176 -3.18 14.61 -10.98
N PRO A 177 -1.86 14.62 -10.71
CA PRO A 177 -0.88 14.89 -11.75
C PRO A 177 -1.00 13.80 -12.82
N THR A 178 -1.49 14.19 -14.00
CA THR A 178 -1.27 13.41 -15.22
C THR A 178 0.22 13.36 -15.47
N ALA A 179 0.71 12.18 -15.86
CA ALA A 179 2.09 11.94 -16.26
C ALA A 179 2.65 13.08 -17.15
#